data_AF-M6K4I6-F1
#
_entry.id   AF-M6K4I6-F1
#
_cell.length_a   1.000
_cell.length_b   1.000
_cell.length_c   1.000
_cell.angle_alpha   90.00
_cell.angle_beta   90.00
_cell.angle_gamma   90.00
#
_symmetry.space_group_name_H-M   'P 1'
#
loop_
_entity.id
_entity.type
_entity.pdbx_description
1 polymer ?
#
loop_
_entity_poly.entity_id
_entity_poly.type
_entity_poly.pdbx_seq_one_letter_code
_entity_poly.pdbx_strand_id
1 'polypeptide(L)'
;MPDPGTTDARHILEIVKVSRNFVWYSAITQIVSSVCYIIALFSLADLITPQKKTTLSGFVLFGIGVLGMCSDAFFHLLAYYMTDDSVFIQENVIIIMNFMQTKGVIILVPLLLSFFIGSLILSIGLKLQNVISKIPMVVFLITIFAGIPGAVIINKIFLYKRSIVSLIILGTFAIGQAWIGLEIILRKNNK
;
A
#
# COMPACT_ATOMS: atom_id res chain seq x y z
N MET A 1 3.69 13.83 -6.87
CA MET A 1 2.38 13.22 -6.56
C MET A 1 1.59 14.20 -5.70
N PRO A 2 0.26 14.27 -5.85
CA PRO A 2 -0.57 15.09 -4.96
C PRO A 2 -0.41 14.64 -3.51
N ASP A 3 -0.48 15.58 -2.57
CA ASP A 3 -0.41 15.25 -1.15
C ASP A 3 -1.57 14.33 -0.74
N PRO A 4 -1.35 13.33 0.13
CA PRO A 4 -2.44 12.48 0.61
C PRO A 4 -3.54 13.32 1.22
N GLY A 5 -4.80 13.11 0.82
CA GLY A 5 -5.97 13.81 1.37
C GLY A 5 -6.31 15.17 0.75
N THR A 6 -5.65 15.57 -0.34
CA THR A 6 -6.14 16.65 -1.21
C THR A 6 -7.39 16.17 -1.95
N THR A 7 -8.49 16.92 -1.90
CA THR A 7 -9.76 16.55 -2.56
C THR A 7 -10.11 17.46 -3.74
N ASP A 8 -9.34 18.53 -3.98
CA ASP A 8 -9.54 19.41 -5.13
C ASP A 8 -9.02 18.74 -6.41
N ALA A 9 -9.96 18.27 -7.22
CA ALA A 9 -9.70 17.61 -8.49
C ALA A 9 -8.88 18.46 -9.48
N ARG A 10 -9.09 19.78 -9.53
CA ARG A 10 -8.34 20.66 -10.46
C ARG A 10 -6.89 20.78 -10.03
N HIS A 11 -6.68 21.04 -8.73
CA HIS A 11 -5.35 21.13 -8.16
C HIS A 11 -4.57 19.81 -8.32
N ILE A 12 -5.24 18.67 -8.14
CA ILE A 12 -4.64 17.35 -8.36
C ILE A 12 -4.20 17.17 -9.82
N LEU A 13 -5.06 17.51 -10.78
CA LEU A 13 -4.75 17.41 -12.21
C LEU A 13 -3.58 18.33 -12.58
N GLU A 14 -3.50 19.53 -12.02
CA GLU A 14 -2.35 20.43 -12.22
C GLU A 14 -1.04 19.82 -11.70
N ILE A 15 -1.03 19.29 -10.48
CA ILE A 15 0.15 18.64 -9.90
C ILE A 15 0.57 17.42 -10.75
N VAL A 16 -0.40 16.61 -11.16
CA VAL A 16 -0.15 15.43 -12.00
C VAL A 16 0.41 15.87 -13.35
N LYS A 17 -0.12 16.94 -13.97
CA LYS A 17 0.35 17.49 -15.24
C LYS A 17 1.81 17.93 -15.17
N VAL A 18 2.21 18.59 -14.08
CA VAL A 18 3.62 19.00 -13.86
C VAL A 18 4.53 17.79 -13.59
N SER A 19 4.00 16.74 -12.96
CA SER A 19 4.78 15.57 -12.53
C SER A 19 4.53 14.29 -13.35
N ARG A 20 4.08 14.41 -14.61
CA ARG A 20 3.58 13.28 -15.43
C ARG A 20 4.51 12.07 -15.45
N ASN A 21 5.79 12.27 -15.73
CA ASN A 21 6.78 11.19 -15.80
C ASN A 21 6.87 10.44 -14.46
N PHE A 22 6.92 11.16 -13.34
CA PHE A 22 7.01 10.55 -12.03
C PHE A 22 5.74 9.75 -11.68
N VAL A 23 4.56 10.28 -12.01
CA VAL A 23 3.28 9.60 -11.77
C VAL A 23 3.21 8.30 -12.59
N TRP A 24 3.65 8.33 -13.85
CA TRP A 24 3.71 7.15 -14.70
C TRP A 24 4.63 6.07 -14.13
N TYR A 25 5.89 6.43 -13.82
CA TYR A 25 6.86 5.46 -13.26
C TYR A 25 6.36 4.88 -11.93
N SER A 26 5.80 5.71 -11.05
CA SER A 26 5.26 5.26 -9.77
C SER A 26 4.09 4.28 -9.97
N ALA A 27 3.13 4.60 -10.83
CA ALA A 27 1.97 3.76 -11.09
C ALA A 27 2.38 2.40 -11.68
N ILE A 28 3.26 2.39 -12.69
CA ILE A 28 3.77 1.16 -13.28
C ILE A 28 4.55 0.32 -12.26
N THR A 29 5.42 0.96 -11.47
CA THR A 29 6.17 0.27 -10.41
C THR A 29 5.23 -0.36 -9.39
N GLN A 30 4.16 0.33 -8.99
CA GLN A 30 3.19 -0.17 -8.04
C GLN A 30 2.36 -1.34 -8.61
N ILE A 31 1.96 -1.29 -9.88
CA ILE A 31 1.27 -2.39 -10.56
C ILE A 31 2.18 -3.63 -10.62
N VAL A 32 3.38 -3.48 -11.16
CA VAL A 32 4.34 -4.59 -11.30
C VAL A 32 4.68 -5.18 -9.94
N SER A 33 4.94 -4.32 -8.95
CA SER A 33 5.23 -4.77 -7.57
C SER A 33 4.05 -5.51 -6.94
N SER A 34 2.81 -5.07 -7.18
CA SER A 34 1.61 -5.73 -6.67
C SER A 34 1.42 -7.11 -7.30
N VAL A 35 1.63 -7.24 -8.62
CA VAL A 35 1.57 -8.53 -9.32
C VAL A 35 2.64 -9.49 -8.78
N CYS A 36 3.89 -9.02 -8.68
CA CYS A 36 4.97 -9.81 -8.10
C CYS A 36 4.67 -10.25 -6.65
N TYR A 37 4.06 -9.37 -5.84
CA TYR A 37 3.65 -9.71 -4.48
C TYR A 37 2.60 -10.81 -4.44
N ILE A 38 1.58 -10.75 -5.29
CA ILE A 38 0.54 -11.79 -5.35
C ILE A 38 1.15 -13.13 -5.75
N ILE A 39 2.02 -13.16 -6.76
CA ILE A 39 2.71 -14.38 -7.17
C ILE A 39 3.53 -14.94 -6.00
N ALA A 40 4.36 -14.11 -5.37
CA ALA A 40 5.17 -14.52 -4.23
C ALA A 40 4.31 -15.05 -3.06
N LEU A 41 3.17 -14.40 -2.81
CA LEU A 41 2.24 -14.79 -1.76
C LEU A 41 1.63 -16.17 -2.01
N PHE A 42 1.17 -16.44 -3.23
CA PHE A 42 0.63 -17.76 -3.61
C PHE A 42 1.71 -18.85 -3.57
N SER A 43 2.90 -18.58 -4.11
CA SER A 43 4.02 -19.51 -4.02
C SER A 43 4.42 -19.79 -2.58
N LEU A 44 4.34 -18.79 -1.71
CA LEU A 44 4.64 -18.96 -0.29
C LEU A 44 3.56 -19.75 0.44
N ALA A 45 2.28 -19.58 0.10
CA ALA A 45 1.18 -20.36 0.66
C ALA A 45 1.27 -21.85 0.30
N ASP A 46 1.86 -22.18 -0.86
CA ASP A 46 2.14 -23.57 -1.26
C ASP A 46 3.34 -24.15 -0.47
N LEU A 47 4.42 -23.37 -0.35
CA LEU A 47 5.64 -23.79 0.34
C LEU A 47 5.48 -23.86 1.87
N ILE A 48 4.67 -22.97 2.43
CA ILE A 48 4.31 -22.93 3.85
C ILE A 48 2.91 -23.48 3.98
N THR A 49 2.79 -24.78 4.28
CA THR A 49 1.50 -25.38 4.59
C THR A 49 0.80 -24.55 5.68
N PRO A 50 -0.34 -23.90 5.40
CA PRO A 50 -1.04 -23.08 6.39
C PRO A 50 -1.69 -23.97 7.44
N GLN A 51 -0.90 -24.50 8.38
CA GLN A 51 -1.40 -25.39 9.43
C GLN A 51 -2.32 -24.65 10.42
N LYS A 52 -2.26 -23.31 10.44
CA LYS A 52 -3.03 -22.46 11.34
C LYS A 52 -3.94 -21.54 10.54
N LYS A 53 -5.21 -21.46 10.96
CA LYS A 53 -6.22 -20.55 10.39
C LYS A 53 -5.72 -19.11 10.34
N THR A 54 -4.96 -18.66 11.34
CA THR A 54 -4.35 -17.32 11.39
C THR A 54 -3.44 -17.04 10.19
N THR A 55 -2.58 -17.98 9.80
CA THR A 55 -1.67 -17.81 8.66
C THR A 55 -2.44 -17.71 7.35
N LEU A 56 -3.45 -18.57 7.17
CA LEU A 56 -4.33 -18.53 6.00
C LEU A 56 -5.10 -17.21 5.91
N SER A 57 -5.70 -16.76 7.02
CA SER A 57 -6.39 -15.46 7.07
C SER A 57 -5.44 -14.30 6.77
N GLY A 58 -4.19 -14.37 7.26
CA GLY A 58 -3.15 -13.40 6.95
C GLY A 58 -2.83 -13.34 5.45
N PHE A 59 -2.64 -14.50 4.82
CA PHE A 59 -2.43 -14.59 3.38
C PHE A 59 -3.59 -13.99 2.58
N VAL A 60 -4.83 -14.37 2.90
CA VAL A 60 -6.02 -13.89 2.18
C VAL A 60 -6.18 -12.38 2.34
N LEU A 61 -6.16 -11.86 3.57
CA LEU A 61 -6.34 -10.43 3.83
C LEU A 61 -5.22 -9.59 3.21
N PHE A 62 -3.98 -10.06 3.33
CA PHE A 62 -2.85 -9.35 2.73
C PHE A 62 -2.95 -9.35 1.20
N GLY A 63 -3.34 -10.47 0.59
CA GLY A 63 -3.59 -10.57 -0.85
C GLY A 63 -4.67 -9.59 -1.32
N ILE A 64 -5.81 -9.51 -0.62
CA ILE A 64 -6.85 -8.49 -0.89
C ILE A 64 -6.26 -7.08 -0.82
N GLY A 65 -5.41 -6.83 0.17
CA GLY A 65 -4.73 -5.54 0.31
C GLY A 65 -3.81 -5.19 -0.85
N VAL A 66 -3.03 -6.16 -1.33
CA VAL A 66 -2.16 -5.97 -2.51
C VAL A 66 -2.99 -5.67 -3.77
N LEU A 67 -4.16 -6.31 -3.94
CA LEU A 67 -5.08 -5.96 -5.02
C LEU A 67 -5.60 -4.52 -4.88
N GLY A 68 -5.85 -4.05 -3.65
CA GLY A 68 -6.14 -2.65 -3.36
C GLY A 68 -5.03 -1.69 -3.81
N MET A 69 -3.77 -2.02 -3.49
CA MET A 69 -2.62 -1.23 -3.95
C MET A 69 -2.51 -1.20 -5.48
N CYS A 70 -2.85 -2.31 -6.15
CA CYS A 70 -2.91 -2.35 -7.62
C CYS A 70 -4.02 -1.44 -8.17
N SER A 71 -5.23 -1.50 -7.58
CA SER A 71 -6.36 -0.64 -7.97
C SER A 71 -6.04 0.85 -7.82
N ASP A 72 -5.36 1.23 -6.74
CA ASP A 72 -4.92 2.60 -6.49
C ASP A 72 -3.95 3.10 -7.58
N ALA A 73 -3.02 2.24 -8.01
CA ALA A 73 -2.12 2.55 -9.11
C ALA A 73 -2.86 2.78 -10.44
N PHE A 74 -3.95 2.05 -10.70
CA PHE A 74 -4.81 2.31 -11.85
C PHE A 74 -5.52 3.66 -11.75
N PHE A 75 -5.92 4.10 -10.56
CA PHE A 75 -6.46 5.44 -10.37
C PHE A 75 -5.42 6.53 -10.65
N HIS A 76 -4.17 6.31 -10.24
CA HIS A 76 -3.06 7.21 -10.61
C HIS A 76 -2.76 7.20 -12.11
N LEU A 77 -2.83 6.05 -12.78
CA LEU A 77 -2.63 5.94 -14.23
C LEU A 77 -3.77 6.61 -15.01
N LEU A 78 -5.00 6.49 -14.52
CA LEU A 78 -6.15 7.20 -15.10
C LEU A 78 -5.98 8.72 -14.96
N ALA A 79 -5.54 9.20 -13.79
CA ALA A 79 -5.20 10.61 -13.59
C ALA A 79 -4.09 11.09 -14.54
N TYR A 80 -3.07 10.25 -14.80
CA TYR A 80 -2.05 10.53 -15.80
C TYR A 80 -2.68 10.73 -17.20
N TYR A 81 -3.51 9.81 -17.68
CA TYR A 81 -4.11 9.97 -19.02
C TYR A 81 -5.09 11.16 -19.11
N MET A 82 -5.79 11.49 -18.02
CA MET A 82 -6.68 12.67 -17.97
C MET A 82 -5.95 14.02 -18.09
N THR A 83 -4.63 14.06 -17.86
CA THR A 83 -3.83 15.29 -17.94
C THR A 83 -3.08 15.43 -19.27
N ASP A 84 -3.35 14.56 -20.24
CA ASP A 84 -2.70 14.60 -21.55
C ASP A 84 -3.06 15.89 -22.30
N ASP A 85 -2.12 16.43 -23.08
CA ASP A 85 -2.36 17.67 -23.82
C ASP A 85 -3.40 17.50 -24.94
N SER A 86 -3.65 16.26 -25.39
CA SER A 86 -4.75 15.95 -26.31
C SER A 86 -6.13 15.94 -25.65
N VAL A 87 -6.19 15.92 -24.31
CA VAL A 87 -7.43 15.88 -23.54
C VAL A 87 -7.79 17.30 -23.11
N PHE A 88 -8.88 17.83 -23.69
CA PHE A 88 -9.48 19.06 -23.18
C PHE A 88 -10.05 18.78 -21.79
N ILE A 89 -9.41 19.30 -20.74
CA ILE A 89 -9.87 19.17 -19.34
C ILE A 89 -11.17 19.97 -19.21
N GLN A 90 -12.27 19.28 -19.45
CA GLN A 90 -13.63 19.79 -19.34
C GLN A 90 -14.26 19.34 -18.02
N GLU A 91 -15.42 19.90 -17.70
CA GLU A 91 -16.16 19.64 -16.46
C GLU A 91 -16.40 18.13 -16.23
N ASN A 92 -16.59 17.34 -17.30
CA ASN A 92 -16.76 15.90 -17.23
C ASN A 92 -15.54 15.16 -16.66
N VAL A 93 -14.31 15.56 -17.02
CA VAL A 93 -13.07 14.96 -16.48
C VAL A 93 -12.93 15.29 -14.99
N ILE A 94 -13.29 16.52 -14.61
CA ILE A 94 -13.26 16.98 -13.22
C ILE A 94 -14.28 16.23 -12.37
N ILE A 95 -15.49 15.96 -12.89
CA ILE A 95 -16.52 15.17 -12.20
C ILE A 95 -16.00 13.76 -11.89
N ILE A 96 -15.38 13.10 -12.87
CA ILE A 96 -14.82 11.75 -12.68
C ILE A 96 -13.69 11.79 -11.66
N MET A 97 -12.76 12.74 -11.77
CA MET A 97 -11.66 12.89 -10.82
C MET A 97 -12.17 13.14 -9.40
N ASN A 98 -13.17 14.01 -9.24
CA ASN A 98 -13.75 14.30 -7.94
C ASN A 98 -14.44 13.06 -7.34
N PHE A 99 -15.15 12.29 -8.16
CA PHE A 99 -15.70 11.00 -7.73
C PHE A 99 -14.58 10.05 -7.24
N MET A 100 -13.51 9.90 -8.03
CA MET A 100 -12.38 9.03 -7.70
C MET A 100 -11.69 9.44 -6.40
N GLN A 101 -11.53 10.74 -6.14
CA GLN A 101 -10.88 11.29 -4.96
C GLN A 101 -11.77 11.33 -3.71
N THR A 102 -13.09 11.15 -3.87
CA THR A 102 -14.05 11.15 -2.75
C THR A 102 -14.66 9.77 -2.56
N LYS A 103 -15.77 9.47 -3.25
CA LYS A 103 -16.52 8.22 -3.13
C LYS A 103 -15.73 7.01 -3.62
N GLY A 104 -14.87 7.18 -4.61
CA GLY A 104 -13.98 6.14 -5.12
C GLY A 104 -12.96 5.68 -4.06
N VAL A 105 -12.39 6.61 -3.30
CA VAL A 105 -11.47 6.30 -2.20
C VAL A 105 -12.15 5.47 -1.11
N ILE A 106 -13.43 5.72 -0.82
CA ILE A 106 -14.20 4.92 0.17
C ILE A 106 -14.21 3.43 -0.21
N ILE A 107 -14.24 3.11 -1.51
CA ILE A 107 -14.18 1.72 -1.99
C ILE A 107 -12.78 1.13 -1.80
N LEU A 108 -11.73 1.96 -1.89
CA LEU A 108 -10.34 1.56 -1.74
C LEU A 108 -9.94 1.34 -0.26
N VAL A 109 -10.55 2.07 0.67
CA VAL A 109 -10.21 2.03 2.11
C VAL A 109 -10.28 0.62 2.71
N PRO A 110 -11.34 -0.18 2.52
CA PRO A 110 -11.39 -1.56 3.02
C PRO A 110 -10.26 -2.45 2.50
N LEU A 111 -9.85 -2.24 1.23
CA LEU A 111 -8.74 -2.97 0.63
C LEU A 111 -7.41 -2.55 1.27
N LEU A 112 -7.17 -1.24 1.41
CA LEU A 112 -5.98 -0.71 2.09
C LEU A 112 -5.90 -1.18 3.55
N LEU A 113 -7.01 -1.19 4.29
CA LEU A 113 -7.03 -1.72 5.66
C LEU A 113 -6.63 -3.20 5.70
N SER A 114 -7.08 -3.98 4.72
CA SER A 114 -6.72 -5.40 4.59
C SER A 114 -5.22 -5.58 4.33
N PHE A 115 -4.55 -4.63 3.66
CA PHE A 115 -3.09 -4.65 3.48
C PHE A 115 -2.35 -4.58 4.82
N PHE A 116 -2.71 -3.61 5.68
CA PHE A 116 -2.08 -3.45 6.99
C PHE A 116 -2.42 -4.59 7.95
N ILE A 117 -3.71 -4.88 8.10
CA ILE A 117 -4.21 -5.90 9.02
C ILE A 117 -3.75 -7.30 8.58
N GLY A 118 -3.82 -7.58 7.28
CA GLY A 118 -3.37 -8.85 6.69
C GLY A 118 -1.89 -9.09 6.92
N SER A 119 -1.04 -8.08 6.75
CA SER A 119 0.41 -8.18 7.02
C SER A 119 0.70 -8.51 8.48
N LEU A 120 0.01 -7.85 9.41
CA LEU A 120 0.15 -8.12 10.83
C LEU A 120 -0.30 -9.56 11.16
N ILE A 121 -1.49 -9.97 10.71
CA ILE A 121 -2.02 -11.31 10.94
C ILE A 121 -1.12 -12.38 10.32
N LEU A 122 -0.60 -12.14 9.11
CA LEU A 122 0.34 -13.03 8.43
C LEU A 122 1.62 -13.18 9.26
N SER A 123 2.20 -12.07 9.74
CA SER A 123 3.39 -12.12 10.59
C SER A 123 3.16 -12.88 11.90
N ILE A 124 1.98 -12.72 12.53
CA ILE A 124 1.59 -13.48 13.72
C ILE A 124 1.48 -14.97 13.38
N GLY A 125 0.80 -15.32 12.29
CA GLY A 125 0.63 -16.70 11.84
C GLY A 125 1.98 -17.39 11.57
N LEU A 126 2.86 -16.74 10.81
CA LEU A 126 4.20 -17.23 10.51
C LEU A 126 5.06 -17.36 11.78
N LYS A 127 4.99 -16.40 12.71
CA LYS A 127 5.66 -16.49 14.02
C LYS A 127 5.12 -17.66 14.85
N LEU A 128 3.81 -17.88 14.87
CA LEU A 128 3.18 -18.98 15.61
C LEU A 128 3.53 -20.36 15.04
N GLN A 129 3.97 -20.42 13.80
CA GLN A 129 4.52 -21.62 13.14
C GLN A 129 6.04 -21.70 13.26
N ASN A 130 6.68 -20.78 13.99
CA ASN A 130 8.13 -20.64 14.07
C ASN A 130 8.78 -20.53 12.68
N VAL A 131 8.13 -19.92 11.69
CA VAL A 131 8.72 -19.67 10.37
C VAL A 131 9.56 -18.39 10.38
N ILE A 132 9.08 -17.36 11.09
CA ILE A 132 9.78 -16.07 11.24
C ILE A 132 9.99 -15.75 12.72
N SER A 133 10.86 -14.79 13.00
CA SER A 133 11.09 -14.20 14.32
C SER A 133 9.96 -13.25 14.71
N LYS A 134 10.03 -12.73 15.94
CA LYS A 134 9.07 -11.73 16.45
C LYS A 134 9.26 -10.33 15.84
N ILE A 135 10.38 -10.07 15.16
CA ILE A 135 10.78 -8.71 14.75
C ILE A 135 9.77 -8.12 13.75
N PRO A 136 9.41 -8.80 12.63
CA PRO A 136 8.47 -8.23 11.67
C PRO A 136 7.10 -7.91 12.28
N MET A 137 6.62 -8.77 13.17
CA MET A 137 5.37 -8.56 13.90
C MET A 137 5.41 -7.28 14.74
N VAL A 138 6.50 -7.05 15.48
CA VAL A 138 6.68 -5.83 16.28
C VAL A 138 6.76 -4.58 15.39
N VAL A 139 7.47 -4.66 14.26
CA VAL A 139 7.54 -3.55 13.28
C VAL A 139 6.14 -3.18 12.78
N PHE A 140 5.31 -4.17 12.42
CA PHE A 140 3.94 -3.90 11.98
C PHE A 140 3.06 -3.33 13.10
N LEU A 141 3.16 -3.84 14.33
CA LEU A 141 2.42 -3.30 15.47
C LEU A 141 2.77 -1.83 15.71
N ILE A 142 4.05 -1.50 15.76
CA ILE A 142 4.51 -0.11 15.95
C ILE A 142 4.01 0.76 14.80
N THR A 143 4.15 0.30 13.55
CA THR A 143 3.74 1.08 12.38
C THR A 143 2.23 1.37 12.39
N ILE A 144 1.40 0.37 12.68
CA ILE A 144 -0.06 0.48 12.65
C ILE A 144 -0.60 1.27 13.84
N PHE A 145 -0.14 0.97 15.06
CA PHE A 145 -0.73 1.52 16.28
C PHE A 145 -0.04 2.76 16.81
N ALA A 146 1.24 2.99 16.50
CA ALA A 146 1.96 4.19 16.90
C ALA A 146 2.28 5.09 15.69
N GLY A 147 2.73 4.51 14.57
CA GLY A 147 3.09 5.25 13.37
C GLY A 147 1.90 6.02 12.77
N ILE A 148 0.85 5.30 12.36
CA ILE A 148 -0.32 5.92 11.71
C ILE A 148 -0.98 6.98 12.61
N PRO A 149 -1.36 6.69 13.88
CA PRO A 149 -1.95 7.71 14.74
C PRO A 149 -0.99 8.86 15.05
N GLY A 150 0.29 8.56 15.27
CA GLY A 150 1.33 9.55 15.49
C GLY A 150 1.45 10.52 14.33
N ALA A 151 1.39 10.04 13.09
CA ALA A 151 1.42 10.91 11.92
C ALA A 151 0.19 11.82 11.81
N VAL A 152 -0.99 11.32 12.14
CA VAL A 152 -2.21 12.14 12.18
C VAL A 152 -2.08 13.24 13.24
N ILE A 153 -1.55 12.92 14.41
CA ILE A 153 -1.35 13.88 15.51
C ILE A 153 -0.29 14.92 15.15
N ILE A 154 0.88 14.48 14.65
CA ILE A 154 1.99 15.37 14.28
C ILE A 154 1.57 16.34 13.19
N ASN A 155 0.81 15.86 12.20
CA ASN A 155 0.29 16.72 11.15
C ASN A 155 -0.61 17.84 11.70
N LYS A 156 -1.52 17.50 12.63
CA LYS A 156 -2.43 18.48 13.23
C LYS A 156 -1.74 19.49 14.14
N ILE A 157 -0.72 19.08 14.87
CA ILE A 157 -0.09 19.91 15.92
C ILE A 157 1.10 20.71 15.38
N PHE A 158 1.96 20.09 14.58
CA PHE A 158 3.27 20.65 14.22
C PHE A 158 3.36 21.13 12.77
N LEU A 159 2.28 21.03 11.98
CA LEU A 159 2.22 21.43 10.56
C LEU A 159 3.36 20.86 9.69
N TYR A 160 3.93 19.71 10.09
CA TYR A 160 4.99 19.05 9.34
C TYR A 160 4.49 18.57 7.97
N LYS A 161 5.41 18.53 6.98
CA LYS A 161 5.13 18.05 5.62
C LYS A 161 4.56 16.62 5.66
N ARG A 162 3.27 16.50 5.36
CA ARG A 162 2.47 15.25 5.43
C ARG A 162 3.10 14.10 4.65
N SER A 163 3.72 14.42 3.51
CA SER A 163 4.37 13.46 2.62
C SER A 163 5.54 12.73 3.28
N ILE A 164 6.42 13.43 4.00
CA ILE A 164 7.60 12.82 4.63
C ILE A 164 7.20 11.81 5.70
N VAL A 165 6.27 12.19 6.59
CA VAL A 165 5.82 11.32 7.68
C VAL A 165 5.12 10.07 7.12
N SER A 166 4.30 10.23 6.08
CA SER A 166 3.64 9.12 5.40
C SER A 166 4.65 8.17 4.75
N LEU A 167 5.68 8.71 4.10
CA LEU A 167 6.76 7.92 3.49
C LEU A 167 7.58 7.15 4.53
N ILE A 168 7.83 7.73 5.71
CA ILE A 168 8.53 7.03 6.80
C ILE A 168 7.71 5.84 7.30
N ILE A 169 6.39 6.01 7.48
CA ILE A 169 5.48 4.92 7.88
C ILE A 169 5.50 3.81 6.83
N LEU A 170 5.29 4.16 5.56
CA LEU A 170 5.27 3.19 4.47
C LEU A 170 6.63 2.50 4.30
N GLY A 171 7.74 3.22 4.45
CA GLY A 171 9.08 2.67 4.42
C GLY A 171 9.33 1.69 5.57
N THR A 172 8.90 2.04 6.78
CA THR A 172 8.98 1.14 7.95
C THR A 172 8.15 -0.13 7.73
N PHE A 173 6.96 0.02 7.16
CA PHE A 173 6.11 -1.10 6.79
C PHE A 173 6.77 -2.01 5.74
N ALA A 174 7.35 -1.41 4.70
CA ALA A 174 8.06 -2.13 3.65
C ALA A 174 9.28 -2.89 4.20
N ILE A 175 10.02 -2.31 5.16
CA ILE A 175 11.12 -2.99 5.86
C ILE A 175 10.58 -4.23 6.59
N GLY A 176 9.46 -4.13 7.29
CA GLY A 176 8.83 -5.27 7.96
C GLY A 176 8.51 -6.43 6.99
N GLN A 177 8.01 -6.11 5.80
CA GLN A 177 7.75 -7.10 4.76
C GLN A 177 9.03 -7.70 4.17
N ALA A 178 10.02 -6.87 3.83
CA ALA A 178 11.31 -7.34 3.33
C ALA A 178 12.00 -8.28 4.33
N TRP A 179 11.84 -7.98 5.63
CA TRP A 179 12.36 -8.80 6.72
C TRP A 179 11.71 -10.20 6.78
N ILE A 180 10.40 -10.30 6.55
CA ILE A 180 9.71 -11.60 6.40
C ILE A 180 10.34 -12.41 5.27
N GLY A 181 10.50 -11.79 4.09
CA GLY A 181 11.11 -12.44 2.94
C GLY A 181 12.54 -12.93 3.22
N LEU A 182 13.36 -12.10 3.86
CA LEU A 182 14.73 -12.44 4.24
C LEU A 182 14.79 -13.64 5.19
N GLU A 183 13.98 -13.65 6.25
CA GLU A 183 13.99 -14.75 7.22
C GLU A 183 13.51 -16.08 6.64
N ILE A 184 12.54 -16.05 5.72
CA ILE A 184 12.09 -17.23 4.99
C ILE A 184 13.24 -17.83 4.16
N ILE A 185 13.99 -16.99 3.43
CA ILE A 185 15.14 -17.43 2.62
C ILE A 185 16.22 -18.03 3.53
N LEU A 186 16.60 -17.33 4.60
CA LEU A 186 17.67 -17.77 5.51
C LEU A 186 17.34 -19.11 6.19
N ARG A 187 16.09 -19.33 6.58
CA ARG A 187 15.68 -20.61 7.19
C ARG A 187 15.63 -21.78 6.22
N LYS A 188 15.34 -21.53 4.94
CA LYS A 188 15.38 -22.59 3.91
C LYS A 188 16.81 -23.11 3.71
N ASN A 189 17.81 -22.24 3.79
CA ASN A 189 19.22 -22.61 3.61
C ASN A 189 19.83 -23.36 4.82
N ASN A 190 19.17 -23.32 5.98
CA ASN A 190 19.63 -23.97 7.21
C ASN A 190 18.94 -25.33 7.48
N LYS A 191 18.15 -25.82 6.53
CA LYS A 191 17.54 -27.16 6.53
C LYS A 191 18.12 -27.99 5.38
#